data_AF-A0A947YXD1-F1
#
_entry.id   AF-A0A947YXD1-F1
#
_cell.length_a   1.000
_cell.length_b   1.000
_cell.length_c   1.000
_cell.angle_alpha   90.00
_cell.angle_beta   90.00
_cell.angle_gamma   90.00
#
_symmetry.space_group_name_H-M   'P 1'
#
loop_
_entity.id
_entity.type
_entity.pdbx_description
1 polymer ?
#
loop_
_entity_poly.entity_id
_entity_poly.type
_entity_poly.pdbx_seq_one_letter_code
_entity_poly.pdbx_strand_id
1 'polypeptide(L)'
;MNEDTGDFVNDIFKIREIVQTNMDRVASLGHWDPSINVKAALLDRVPEPGRKATGFDAGIAAAMNLIPPDKQALSCVLHAAYNVDAIKQILIESEDMHYNSETCWWLAASNIKIETGVTVDDFLQQVSDFDILSQEPLLRRDVANEMFLKLKNNFKLVDGVPFTTVKYGLSGCYLAGYNFGVHYEEATGTFYIGTYHETLGLDDFPFSDLRSPDGKCPSGRVFGSRQYVRLFSISELSLALETVKNHFSATGA
;
A
#
# COMPACT_ATOMS: atom_id res chain seq x y z
N MET A 1 31.76 9.82 -3.03
CA MET A 1 32.13 10.16 -1.65
C MET A 1 30.99 9.66 -0.80
N ASN A 2 31.16 8.51 -0.15
CA ASN A 2 30.19 7.99 0.79
C ASN A 2 30.46 8.68 2.12
N GLU A 3 29.67 9.70 2.42
CA GLU A 3 29.60 10.24 3.77
C GLU A 3 29.01 9.17 4.69
N ASP A 4 29.71 8.97 5.80
CA ASP A 4 29.39 8.23 7.01
C ASP A 4 27.89 7.89 7.17
N THR A 5 27.48 6.71 6.66
CA THR A 5 26.16 6.10 6.97
C THR A 5 26.15 5.45 8.36
N GLY A 6 27.27 5.51 9.09
CA GLY A 6 27.39 5.01 10.44
C GLY A 6 26.52 5.79 11.43
N ASP A 7 25.57 5.09 12.04
CA ASP A 7 24.90 5.43 13.30
C ASP A 7 23.63 6.31 13.28
N PHE A 8 23.06 6.65 12.12
CA PHE A 8 21.71 7.26 12.13
C PHE A 8 20.58 6.24 12.36
N VAL A 9 20.84 4.95 12.08
CA VAL A 9 19.85 3.86 12.17
C VAL A 9 19.29 3.70 13.59
N ASN A 10 20.00 4.20 14.62
CA ASN A 10 19.60 4.13 16.02
C ASN A 10 19.00 5.44 16.57
N ASP A 11 18.94 6.52 15.77
CA ASP A 11 18.47 7.83 16.21
C ASP A 11 17.13 8.19 15.54
N ILE A 12 16.04 8.01 16.28
CA ILE A 12 14.69 8.30 15.81
C ILE A 12 14.50 9.77 15.40
N PHE A 13 15.17 10.72 16.05
CA PHE A 13 15.04 12.13 15.71
C PHE A 13 15.72 12.43 14.38
N LYS A 14 16.92 11.89 14.17
CA LYS A 14 17.63 12.00 12.90
C LYS A 14 16.87 11.32 11.76
N ILE A 15 16.28 10.14 12.00
CA ILE A 15 15.43 9.47 11.00
C ILE A 15 14.23 10.36 10.63
N ARG A 16 13.55 10.95 11.62
CA ARG A 16 12.43 11.87 11.37
C ARG A 16 12.85 13.08 10.54
N GLU A 17 14.02 13.66 10.83
CA GLU A 17 14.59 14.77 10.06
C GLU A 17 14.90 14.37 8.61
N ILE A 18 15.51 13.20 8.41
CA ILE A 18 15.80 12.65 7.07
C ILE A 18 14.50 12.44 6.28
N VAL A 19 13.50 11.80 6.90
CA VAL A 19 12.20 11.59 6.27
C VAL A 19 11.57 12.93 5.92
N GLN A 20 11.49 13.87 6.87
CA GLN A 20 10.93 15.20 6.69
C GLN A 20 11.60 15.97 5.53
N THR A 21 12.93 15.86 5.40
CA THR A 21 13.71 16.50 4.33
C THR A 21 13.42 15.91 2.95
N ASN A 22 13.08 14.61 2.88
CA ASN A 22 12.89 13.89 1.62
C ASN A 22 11.43 13.72 1.20
N MET A 23 10.46 14.17 2.00
CA MET A 23 9.03 13.94 1.74
C MET A 23 8.56 14.46 0.39
N ASP A 24 8.92 15.70 0.03
CA ASP A 24 8.49 16.31 -1.23
C ASP A 24 9.09 15.58 -2.44
N ARG A 25 10.33 15.11 -2.30
CA ARG A 25 11.00 14.28 -3.31
C ARG A 25 10.26 12.97 -3.50
N VAL A 26 9.92 12.26 -2.42
CA VAL A 26 9.15 10.99 -2.48
C VAL A 26 7.79 11.21 -3.15
N ALA A 27 7.06 12.25 -2.75
CA ALA A 27 5.77 12.59 -3.35
C ALA A 27 5.90 12.91 -4.85
N SER A 28 6.94 13.65 -5.23
CA SER A 28 7.21 13.97 -6.63
C SER A 28 7.58 12.74 -7.46
N LEU A 29 8.44 11.83 -6.96
CA LEU A 29 8.77 10.58 -7.65
C LEU A 29 7.55 9.68 -7.82
N GLY A 30 6.67 9.66 -6.82
CA GLY A 30 5.44 8.88 -6.86
C GLY A 30 4.30 9.53 -7.66
N HIS A 31 4.48 10.77 -8.15
CA HIS A 31 3.44 11.57 -8.79
C HIS A 31 2.16 11.69 -7.94
N TRP A 32 2.32 11.95 -6.64
CA TRP A 32 1.20 11.97 -5.71
C TRP A 32 0.22 13.11 -6.02
N ASP A 33 -1.07 12.85 -5.84
CA ASP A 33 -2.09 13.87 -5.97
C ASP A 33 -1.87 15.00 -4.94
N PRO A 34 -1.98 16.29 -5.32
CA PRO A 34 -1.76 17.41 -4.41
C PRO A 34 -2.67 17.43 -3.16
N SER A 35 -3.78 16.71 -3.17
CA SER A 35 -4.68 16.57 -2.01
C SER A 35 -4.13 15.63 -0.93
N ILE A 36 -3.11 14.81 -1.24
CA ILE A 36 -2.47 13.91 -0.28
C ILE A 36 -1.64 14.74 0.69
N ASN A 37 -1.95 14.61 1.99
CA ASN A 37 -1.13 15.20 3.04
C ASN A 37 0.17 14.39 3.19
N VAL A 38 1.23 14.84 2.51
CA VAL A 38 2.54 14.16 2.47
C VAL A 38 3.11 13.94 3.87
N LYS A 39 2.97 14.93 4.77
CA LYS A 39 3.46 14.81 6.15
C LYS A 39 2.75 13.70 6.92
N ALA A 40 1.42 13.63 6.81
CA ALA A 40 0.66 12.54 7.44
C ALA A 40 0.95 11.19 6.77
N ALA A 41 1.21 11.18 5.47
CA ALA A 41 1.52 9.97 4.72
C ALA A 41 2.92 9.42 5.02
N LEU A 42 3.89 10.24 5.43
CA LEU A 42 5.27 9.79 5.68
C LEU A 42 5.71 10.01 7.13
N LEU A 43 5.73 11.25 7.62
CA LEU A 43 6.29 11.56 8.93
C LEU A 43 5.50 10.96 10.10
N ASP A 44 4.17 10.92 10.01
CA ASP A 44 3.31 10.32 11.06
C ASP A 44 3.46 8.79 11.13
N ARG A 45 4.15 8.17 10.17
CA ARG A 45 4.48 6.75 10.19
C ARG A 45 5.72 6.44 11.02
N VAL A 46 6.58 7.43 11.25
CA VAL A 46 7.76 7.31 12.11
C VAL A 46 7.35 7.64 13.55
N PRO A 47 7.58 6.75 14.53
CA PRO A 47 7.17 6.99 15.91
C PRO A 47 7.93 8.14 16.56
N GLU A 48 7.35 8.68 17.62
CA GLU A 48 7.98 9.63 18.55
C GLU A 48 8.08 8.96 19.93
N PRO A 49 8.99 9.37 20.81
CA PRO A 49 9.02 8.86 22.18
C PRO A 49 7.65 8.98 22.87
N GLY A 50 7.11 7.85 23.34
CA GLY A 50 5.80 7.77 23.98
C GLY A 50 4.59 7.75 23.02
N ARG A 51 4.80 7.77 21.70
CA ARG A 51 3.73 7.73 20.69
C ARG A 51 3.97 6.64 19.66
N LYS A 52 3.00 5.74 19.55
CA LYS A 52 2.99 4.67 18.54
C LYS A 52 2.65 5.21 17.16
N ALA A 53 3.19 4.58 16.12
CA ALA A 53 2.94 4.92 14.73
C ALA A 53 2.52 3.71 13.87
N THR A 54 2.30 3.95 12.58
CA THR A 54 1.98 2.91 11.59
C THR A 54 3.21 2.16 11.07
N GLY A 55 4.42 2.68 11.31
CA GLY A 55 5.66 1.95 11.10
C GLY A 55 6.25 2.01 9.70
N PHE A 56 7.34 1.26 9.53
CA PHE A 56 8.16 1.18 8.32
C PHE A 56 7.40 0.61 7.12
N ASP A 57 7.73 1.08 5.92
CA ASP A 57 7.38 0.49 4.62
C ASP A 57 8.28 1.03 3.50
N ALA A 58 7.99 0.65 2.26
CA ALA A 58 8.78 1.02 1.10
C ALA A 58 8.85 2.54 0.85
N GLY A 59 7.80 3.30 1.16
CA GLY A 59 7.83 4.76 1.04
C GLY A 59 8.76 5.40 2.08
N ILE A 60 8.76 4.87 3.31
CA ILE A 60 9.71 5.27 4.35
C ILE A 60 11.15 4.86 3.98
N ALA A 61 11.36 3.65 3.47
CA ALA A 61 12.67 3.20 2.99
C ALA A 61 13.22 4.12 1.88
N ALA A 62 12.37 4.54 0.93
CA ALA A 62 12.73 5.51 -0.11
C ALA A 62 13.01 6.90 0.46
N ALA A 63 12.23 7.38 1.44
CA ALA A 63 12.45 8.66 2.10
C ALA A 63 13.79 8.69 2.86
N MET A 64 14.18 7.57 3.44
CA MET A 64 15.46 7.38 4.14
C MET A 64 16.65 7.08 3.21
N ASN A 65 16.42 6.99 1.89
CA ASN A 65 17.41 6.55 0.89
C ASN A 65 18.04 5.18 1.17
N LEU A 66 17.30 4.27 1.82
CA LEU A 66 17.70 2.87 2.01
C LEU A 66 17.52 2.04 0.74
N ILE A 67 16.64 2.48 -0.16
CA ILE A 67 16.51 1.95 -1.53
C ILE A 67 17.38 2.82 -2.45
N PRO A 68 18.19 2.25 -3.36
CA PRO A 68 18.99 3.02 -4.32
C PRO A 68 18.12 4.03 -5.10
N PRO A 69 18.58 5.28 -5.32
CA PRO A 69 17.76 6.33 -5.94
C PRO A 69 17.11 5.95 -7.27
N ASP A 70 17.80 5.16 -8.10
CA ASP A 70 17.33 4.66 -9.40
C ASP A 70 16.39 3.44 -9.29
N LYS A 71 15.94 3.11 -8.08
CA LYS A 71 15.04 2.00 -7.75
C LYS A 71 13.86 2.39 -6.86
N GLN A 72 13.73 3.68 -6.55
CA GLN A 72 12.72 4.18 -5.61
C GLN A 72 11.35 4.43 -6.24
N ALA A 73 11.26 4.57 -7.57
CA ALA A 73 10.07 5.08 -8.23
C ALA A 73 8.82 4.26 -7.91
N LEU A 74 8.85 2.94 -8.09
CA LEU A 74 7.73 2.06 -7.76
C LEU A 74 7.32 2.14 -6.28
N SER A 75 8.30 2.18 -5.36
CA SER A 75 8.03 2.29 -3.92
C SER A 75 7.33 3.60 -3.58
N CYS A 76 7.74 4.71 -4.20
CA CYS A 76 7.09 6.00 -4.05
C CYS A 76 5.67 6.00 -4.61
N VAL A 77 5.42 5.41 -5.79
CA VAL A 77 4.09 5.32 -6.40
C VAL A 77 3.14 4.53 -5.50
N LEU A 78 3.53 3.31 -5.13
CA LEU A 78 2.69 2.36 -4.40
C LEU A 78 2.38 2.78 -2.95
N HIS A 79 3.16 3.71 -2.40
CA HIS A 79 2.89 4.29 -1.09
C HIS A 79 1.62 5.16 -1.07
N ALA A 80 1.34 5.86 -2.17
CA ALA A 80 0.15 6.70 -2.30
C ALA A 80 -1.04 5.92 -2.86
N ALA A 81 -0.86 5.32 -4.05
CA ALA A 81 -1.93 4.62 -4.74
C ALA A 81 -1.39 3.61 -5.74
N TYR A 82 -2.14 2.53 -5.94
CA TYR A 82 -1.90 1.58 -7.02
C TYR A 82 -2.43 2.17 -8.33
N ASN A 83 -1.67 2.00 -9.41
CA ASN A 83 -2.09 2.32 -10.76
C ASN A 83 -1.75 1.18 -11.73
N VAL A 84 -2.28 1.25 -12.95
CA VAL A 84 -2.11 0.22 -13.99
C VAL A 84 -0.64 -0.04 -14.32
N ASP A 85 0.17 1.01 -14.44
CA ASP A 85 1.57 0.88 -14.83
C ASP A 85 2.41 0.24 -13.72
N ALA A 86 2.16 0.59 -12.46
CA ALA A 86 2.80 -0.01 -11.30
C ALA A 86 2.44 -1.50 -11.17
N ILE A 87 1.15 -1.87 -11.35
CA ILE A 87 0.75 -3.28 -11.34
C ILE A 87 1.39 -4.05 -12.49
N LYS A 88 1.42 -3.49 -13.70
CA LYS A 88 2.10 -4.12 -14.84
C LYS A 88 3.59 -4.33 -14.59
N GLN A 89 4.27 -3.32 -14.04
CA GLN A 89 5.69 -3.43 -13.69
C GLN A 89 5.91 -4.56 -12.68
N ILE A 90 5.11 -4.64 -11.61
CA ILE A 90 5.22 -5.71 -10.61
C ILE A 90 5.04 -7.08 -11.28
N LEU A 91 4.00 -7.24 -12.10
CA LEU A 91 3.72 -8.52 -12.74
C LEU A 91 4.87 -8.97 -13.64
N ILE A 92 5.39 -8.07 -14.49
CA ILE A 92 6.53 -8.34 -15.37
C ILE A 92 7.78 -8.68 -14.55
N GLU A 93 8.14 -7.85 -13.57
CA GLU A 93 9.32 -8.06 -12.74
C GLU A 93 9.19 -9.29 -11.83
N SER A 94 7.98 -9.79 -11.56
CA SER A 94 7.75 -10.97 -10.74
C SER A 94 7.88 -12.30 -11.49
N GLU A 95 7.87 -12.31 -12.83
CA GLU A 95 8.05 -13.53 -13.63
C GLU A 95 9.44 -14.14 -13.41
N ASP A 96 10.45 -13.28 -13.29
CA ASP A 96 11.82 -13.63 -12.88
C ASP A 96 12.35 -12.53 -11.96
N MET A 97 12.04 -12.65 -10.66
CA MET A 97 12.32 -11.60 -9.68
C MET A 97 13.83 -11.37 -9.51
N HIS A 98 14.34 -10.36 -10.21
CA HIS A 98 15.73 -9.94 -10.08
C HIS A 98 15.95 -9.21 -8.75
N TYR A 99 17.03 -9.52 -8.02
CA TYR A 99 17.31 -8.94 -6.70
C TYR A 99 17.44 -7.41 -6.68
N ASN A 100 17.64 -6.81 -7.85
CA ASN A 100 17.79 -5.37 -8.04
C ASN A 100 16.65 -4.74 -8.84
N SER A 101 15.52 -5.42 -9.04
CA SER A 101 14.32 -4.80 -9.61
C SER A 101 13.63 -3.90 -8.57
N GLU A 102 12.85 -2.91 -9.00
CA GLU A 102 12.14 -2.04 -8.06
C GLU A 102 11.10 -2.83 -7.26
N THR A 103 10.48 -3.83 -7.89
CA THR A 103 9.53 -4.74 -7.26
C THR A 103 10.17 -5.53 -6.13
N CYS A 104 11.40 -6.00 -6.31
CA CYS A 104 12.14 -6.70 -5.25
C CYS A 104 12.36 -5.79 -4.03
N TRP A 105 12.80 -4.55 -4.25
CA TRP A 105 12.99 -3.57 -3.18
C TRP A 105 11.68 -3.24 -2.44
N TRP A 106 10.60 -3.00 -3.19
CA TRP A 106 9.29 -2.69 -2.64
C TRP A 106 8.72 -3.86 -1.80
N LEU A 107 8.79 -5.08 -2.31
CA LEU A 107 8.28 -6.27 -1.62
C LEU A 107 9.11 -6.61 -0.39
N ALA A 108 10.43 -6.48 -0.46
CA ALA A 108 11.30 -6.68 0.70
C ALA A 108 10.98 -5.69 1.83
N ALA A 109 10.80 -4.41 1.51
CA ALA A 109 10.40 -3.41 2.50
C ALA A 109 9.00 -3.67 3.06
N SER A 110 8.09 -4.18 2.23
CA SER A 110 6.73 -4.55 2.64
C SER A 110 6.68 -5.78 3.55
N ASN A 111 7.68 -6.66 3.49
CA ASN A 111 7.75 -7.87 4.31
C ASN A 111 8.10 -7.57 5.78
N ILE A 112 8.97 -6.58 6.02
CA ILE A 112 9.44 -6.17 7.38
C ILE A 112 8.36 -5.39 8.14
N LYS A 113 7.27 -5.00 7.47
CA LYS A 113 6.25 -4.14 8.03
C LYS A 113 5.49 -4.79 9.19
N ILE A 114 5.55 -4.15 10.36
CA ILE A 114 4.64 -4.32 11.48
C ILE A 114 3.47 -3.37 11.26
N GLU A 115 2.25 -3.91 11.29
CA GLU A 115 1.07 -3.25 10.72
C GLU A 115 0.56 -2.01 11.48
N THR A 116 0.63 -2.04 12.81
CA THR A 116 0.11 -0.97 13.67
C THR A 116 0.73 -1.03 15.06
N GLY A 117 0.78 0.12 15.73
CA GLY A 117 1.17 0.18 17.13
C GLY A 117 2.67 0.10 17.36
N VAL A 118 3.44 0.45 16.33
CA VAL A 118 4.90 0.38 16.28
C VAL A 118 5.50 1.40 17.25
N THR A 119 6.30 0.92 18.19
CA THR A 119 7.08 1.74 19.11
C THR A 119 8.37 2.22 18.46
N VAL A 120 9.14 3.08 19.15
CA VAL A 120 10.46 3.51 18.66
C VAL A 120 11.38 2.30 18.45
N ASP A 121 11.48 1.42 19.44
CA ASP A 121 12.35 0.25 19.38
C ASP A 121 11.95 -0.70 18.24
N ASP A 122 10.64 -0.95 18.06
CA ASP A 122 10.13 -1.74 16.94
C ASP A 122 10.54 -1.12 15.60
N PHE A 123 10.40 0.20 15.45
CA PHE A 123 10.73 0.89 14.21
C PHE A 123 12.23 0.85 13.91
N LEU A 124 13.09 1.06 14.91
CA LEU A 124 14.54 0.98 14.72
C LEU A 124 14.95 -0.45 14.33
N GLN A 125 14.30 -1.47 14.90
CA GLN A 125 14.50 -2.86 14.47
C GLN A 125 14.10 -3.05 13.00
N GLN A 126 12.95 -2.52 12.56
CA GLN A 126 12.54 -2.60 11.15
C GLN A 126 13.55 -1.93 10.20
N VAL A 127 14.10 -0.77 10.60
CA VAL A 127 15.14 -0.08 9.82
C VAL A 127 16.40 -0.94 9.75
N SER A 128 16.83 -1.51 10.87
CA SER A 128 18.00 -2.40 10.92
C SER A 128 17.81 -3.66 10.08
N ASP A 129 16.62 -4.29 10.15
CA ASP A 129 16.30 -5.47 9.35
C ASP A 129 16.33 -5.13 7.85
N PHE A 130 15.85 -3.95 7.46
CA PHE A 130 15.88 -3.54 6.06
C PHE A 130 17.28 -3.16 5.59
N ASP A 131 18.12 -2.57 6.46
CA ASP A 131 19.52 -2.30 6.15
C ASP A 131 20.26 -3.61 5.81
N ILE A 132 20.01 -4.70 6.56
CA ILE A 132 20.53 -6.04 6.24
C ILE A 132 20.06 -6.48 4.84
N LEU A 133 18.75 -6.38 4.54
CA LEU A 133 18.23 -6.72 3.22
C LEU A 133 18.81 -5.83 2.11
N SER A 134 19.18 -4.59 2.40
CA SER A 134 19.79 -3.70 1.42
C SER A 134 21.18 -4.17 0.98
N GLN A 135 21.91 -4.82 1.90
CA GLN A 135 23.28 -5.29 1.73
C GLN A 135 23.35 -6.76 1.25
N GLU A 136 22.27 -7.53 1.38
CA GLU A 136 22.20 -8.95 1.04
C GLU A 136 21.24 -9.22 -0.14
N PRO A 137 21.70 -9.17 -1.41
CA PRO A 137 20.80 -9.17 -2.57
C PRO A 137 19.98 -10.45 -2.72
N LEU A 138 20.58 -11.62 -2.46
CA LEU A 138 19.89 -12.90 -2.57
C LEU A 138 18.83 -13.05 -1.48
N LEU A 139 19.16 -12.68 -0.24
CA LEU A 139 18.20 -12.67 0.85
C LEU A 139 17.03 -11.73 0.56
N ARG A 140 17.32 -10.52 0.07
CA ARG A 140 16.28 -9.55 -0.33
C ARG A 140 15.32 -10.14 -1.36
N ARG A 141 15.84 -10.79 -2.39
CA ARG A 141 15.04 -11.46 -3.42
C ARG A 141 14.16 -12.56 -2.82
N ASP A 142 14.72 -13.39 -1.95
CA ASP A 142 14.00 -14.51 -1.37
C ASP A 142 12.86 -14.02 -0.46
N VAL A 143 13.10 -12.98 0.36
CA VAL A 143 12.09 -12.28 1.18
C VAL A 143 11.01 -11.61 0.30
N ALA A 144 11.42 -10.96 -0.79
CA ALA A 144 10.51 -10.34 -1.74
C ALA A 144 9.56 -11.37 -2.39
N ASN A 145 10.11 -12.52 -2.80
CA ASN A 145 9.32 -13.62 -3.36
C ASN A 145 8.32 -14.18 -2.35
N GLU A 146 8.73 -14.38 -1.09
CA GLU A 146 7.82 -14.82 -0.03
C GLU A 146 6.66 -13.82 0.14
N MET A 147 6.97 -12.53 0.18
CA MET A 147 5.96 -11.48 0.31
C MET A 147 5.01 -11.45 -0.89
N PHE A 148 5.52 -11.59 -2.12
CA PHE A 148 4.70 -11.65 -3.33
C PHE A 148 3.71 -12.82 -3.30
N LEU A 149 4.20 -14.02 -2.97
CA LEU A 149 3.36 -15.21 -2.85
C LEU A 149 2.34 -15.07 -1.73
N LYS A 150 2.73 -14.49 -0.59
CA LYS A 150 1.81 -14.19 0.51
C LYS A 150 0.69 -13.26 0.05
N LEU A 151 1.01 -12.15 -0.61
CA LEU A 151 0.02 -11.21 -1.13
C LEU A 151 -0.95 -11.87 -2.11
N LYS A 152 -0.44 -12.61 -3.11
CA LYS A 152 -1.28 -13.26 -4.13
C LYS A 152 -2.23 -14.32 -3.59
N ASN A 153 -2.00 -14.81 -2.38
CA ASN A 153 -2.83 -15.82 -1.75
C ASN A 153 -3.71 -15.29 -0.60
N ASN A 154 -3.66 -13.97 -0.33
CA ASN A 154 -4.40 -13.33 0.76
C ASN A 154 -5.85 -12.93 0.40
N PHE A 155 -6.51 -13.72 -0.44
CA PHE A 155 -7.92 -13.55 -0.77
C PHE A 155 -8.54 -14.89 -1.15
N LYS A 156 -9.87 -14.94 -1.15
CA LYS A 156 -10.66 -16.07 -1.66
C LYS A 156 -11.60 -15.57 -2.75
N LEU A 157 -12.08 -16.48 -3.60
CA LEU A 157 -13.14 -16.15 -4.56
C LEU A 157 -14.51 -16.40 -3.94
N VAL A 158 -15.38 -15.40 -4.04
CA VAL A 158 -16.81 -15.48 -3.70
C VAL A 158 -17.57 -15.07 -4.95
N ASP A 159 -18.28 -16.02 -5.58
CA ASP A 159 -19.01 -15.80 -6.84
C ASP A 159 -18.15 -15.13 -7.95
N GLY A 160 -16.91 -15.62 -8.07
CA GLY A 160 -15.92 -15.12 -9.04
C GLY A 160 -15.30 -13.77 -8.69
N VAL A 161 -15.62 -13.18 -7.54
CA VAL A 161 -15.06 -11.90 -7.07
C VAL A 161 -13.99 -12.17 -6.01
N PRO A 162 -12.79 -11.58 -6.10
CA PRO A 162 -11.78 -11.75 -5.09
C PRO A 162 -12.13 -10.95 -3.84
N PHE A 163 -12.16 -11.63 -2.71
CA PHE A 163 -12.64 -11.17 -1.42
C PHE A 163 -11.59 -11.43 -0.35
N THR A 164 -11.28 -10.41 0.45
CA THR A 164 -10.33 -10.47 1.55
C THR A 164 -10.95 -9.95 2.84
N THR A 165 -10.49 -10.46 3.98
CA THR A 165 -10.69 -9.87 5.31
C THR A 165 -9.37 -9.40 5.92
N VAL A 166 -8.25 -9.64 5.23
CA VAL A 166 -6.92 -9.24 5.67
C VAL A 166 -6.50 -7.94 5.00
N LYS A 167 -5.82 -7.10 5.78
CA LYS A 167 -5.19 -5.88 5.30
C LYS A 167 -4.20 -6.20 4.17
N TYR A 168 -4.13 -5.32 3.17
CA TYR A 168 -3.40 -5.53 1.90
C TYR A 168 -3.90 -6.66 1.00
N GLY A 169 -4.99 -7.36 1.35
CA GLY A 169 -5.54 -8.39 0.47
C GLY A 169 -6.02 -7.85 -0.88
N LEU A 170 -6.48 -6.58 -0.95
CA LEU A 170 -6.82 -5.93 -2.22
C LEU A 170 -5.63 -5.85 -3.18
N SER A 171 -4.44 -5.49 -2.67
CA SER A 171 -3.20 -5.53 -3.45
C SER A 171 -2.93 -6.94 -3.97
N GLY A 172 -3.18 -7.95 -3.14
CA GLY A 172 -3.15 -9.36 -3.54
C GLY A 172 -4.07 -9.70 -4.71
N CYS A 173 -5.31 -9.19 -4.71
CA CYS A 173 -6.25 -9.35 -5.82
C CYS A 173 -5.66 -8.80 -7.13
N TYR A 174 -5.08 -7.60 -7.09
CA TYR A 174 -4.51 -6.96 -8.27
C TYR A 174 -3.33 -7.75 -8.84
N LEU A 175 -2.46 -8.23 -7.95
CA LEU A 175 -1.30 -9.07 -8.32
C LEU A 175 -1.67 -10.47 -8.80
N ALA A 176 -2.89 -10.92 -8.51
CA ALA A 176 -3.46 -12.14 -9.08
C ALA A 176 -4.19 -11.89 -10.42
N GLY A 177 -4.16 -10.66 -10.94
CA GLY A 177 -4.73 -10.29 -12.23
C GLY A 177 -6.19 -9.85 -12.19
N TYR A 178 -6.76 -9.61 -11.00
CA TYR A 178 -8.13 -9.09 -10.88
C TYR A 178 -8.13 -7.57 -10.91
N ASN A 179 -9.00 -6.99 -11.75
CA ASN A 179 -9.14 -5.54 -11.90
C ASN A 179 -9.65 -4.84 -10.64
N PHE A 180 -10.35 -5.55 -9.78
CA PHE A 180 -10.85 -5.03 -8.52
C PHE A 180 -10.97 -6.16 -7.49
N GLY A 181 -11.19 -5.80 -6.24
CA GLY A 181 -11.52 -6.75 -5.19
C GLY A 181 -12.36 -6.13 -4.08
N VAL A 182 -12.79 -6.98 -3.16
CA VAL A 182 -13.58 -6.59 -1.99
C VAL A 182 -12.80 -6.87 -0.71
N HIS A 183 -12.69 -5.88 0.17
CA HIS A 183 -12.22 -6.03 1.54
C HIS A 183 -13.39 -5.92 2.52
N TYR A 184 -13.49 -6.86 3.45
CA TYR A 184 -14.45 -6.79 4.55
C TYR A 184 -13.73 -6.53 5.87
N GLU A 185 -14.06 -5.41 6.48
CA GLU A 185 -13.51 -4.97 7.76
C GLU A 185 -14.45 -5.44 8.89
N GLU A 186 -14.18 -6.62 9.43
CA GLU A 186 -15.03 -7.28 10.45
C GLU A 186 -15.31 -6.38 11.65
N ALA A 187 -14.29 -5.64 12.12
CA ALA A 187 -14.40 -4.76 13.27
C ALA A 187 -15.48 -3.67 13.12
N THR A 188 -15.80 -3.29 11.88
CA THR A 188 -16.79 -2.25 11.58
C THR A 188 -17.99 -2.76 10.80
N GLY A 189 -18.01 -4.04 10.42
CA GLY A 189 -19.03 -4.60 9.54
C GLY A 189 -19.10 -3.94 8.17
N THR A 190 -17.97 -3.40 7.68
CA THR A 190 -17.92 -2.54 6.49
C THR A 190 -17.29 -3.26 5.30
N PHE A 191 -17.85 -3.08 4.11
CA PHE A 191 -17.26 -3.54 2.87
C PHE A 191 -16.56 -2.40 2.15
N TYR A 192 -15.46 -2.73 1.48
CA TYR A 192 -14.74 -1.82 0.60
C TYR A 192 -14.53 -2.47 -0.74
N ILE A 193 -14.80 -1.76 -1.83
CA ILE A 193 -14.40 -2.17 -3.18
C ILE A 193 -13.22 -1.32 -3.58
N GLY A 194 -12.15 -1.97 -4.04
CA GLY A 194 -10.93 -1.32 -4.50
C GLY A 194 -10.53 -1.74 -5.90
N THR A 195 -9.92 -0.82 -6.65
CA THR A 195 -9.26 -1.09 -7.94
C THR A 195 -7.93 -0.32 -8.03
N TYR A 196 -7.06 -0.73 -8.96
CA TYR A 196 -5.89 0.04 -9.40
C TYR A 196 -6.13 0.81 -10.71
N HIS A 197 -7.32 0.67 -11.32
CA HIS A 197 -7.75 1.47 -12.47
C HIS A 197 -8.25 2.84 -12.00
N GLU A 198 -8.41 3.82 -12.89
CA GLU A 198 -8.79 5.19 -12.51
C GLU A 198 -10.16 5.29 -11.81
N THR A 199 -11.07 4.37 -12.08
CA THR A 199 -12.42 4.36 -11.50
C THR A 199 -12.97 2.94 -11.39
N LEU A 200 -13.88 2.76 -10.43
CA LEU A 200 -14.74 1.58 -10.30
C LEU A 200 -15.98 1.63 -11.21
N GLY A 201 -16.20 2.73 -11.93
CA GLY A 201 -17.42 2.97 -12.70
C GLY A 201 -18.64 3.33 -11.83
N LEU A 202 -18.41 3.68 -10.56
CA LEU A 202 -19.44 4.03 -9.57
C LEU A 202 -19.65 5.54 -9.46
N ASP A 203 -19.39 6.29 -10.54
CA ASP A 203 -19.40 7.74 -10.49
C ASP A 203 -20.80 8.30 -10.18
N ASP A 204 -21.83 7.70 -10.79
CA ASP A 204 -23.25 8.04 -10.62
C ASP A 204 -24.00 7.00 -9.77
N PHE A 205 -23.29 6.14 -9.04
CA PHE A 205 -23.93 5.09 -8.24
C PHE A 205 -24.73 5.70 -7.07
N PRO A 206 -26.00 5.31 -6.87
CA PRO A 206 -26.86 5.89 -5.83
C PRO A 206 -26.52 5.25 -4.47
N PHE A 207 -25.42 5.68 -3.86
CA PHE A 207 -25.04 5.24 -2.52
C PHE A 207 -26.16 5.54 -1.52
N SER A 208 -26.41 4.60 -0.62
CA SER A 208 -27.37 4.75 0.44
C SER A 208 -26.90 5.73 1.51
N ASP A 209 -27.86 6.30 2.24
CA ASP A 209 -27.59 7.13 3.43
C ASP A 209 -27.21 6.29 4.67
N LEU A 210 -27.00 4.97 4.52
CA LEU A 210 -26.53 4.11 5.61
C LEU A 210 -25.16 4.59 6.08
N ARG A 211 -24.96 4.54 7.41
CA ARG A 211 -23.76 5.04 8.07
C ARG A 211 -23.04 3.92 8.80
N SER A 212 -21.76 4.13 9.06
CA SER A 212 -20.93 3.30 9.93
C SER A 212 -21.59 3.08 11.30
N PRO A 213 -21.20 2.02 12.04
CA PRO A 213 -21.72 1.76 13.39
C PRO A 213 -21.58 2.95 14.37
N ASP A 214 -20.59 3.82 14.17
CA ASP A 214 -20.39 5.04 14.96
C ASP A 214 -21.15 6.27 14.43
N GLY A 215 -21.94 6.11 13.36
CA GLY A 215 -22.80 7.13 12.74
C GLY A 215 -22.06 8.20 11.94
N LYS A 216 -20.73 8.15 11.82
CA LYS A 216 -19.96 9.29 11.27
C LYS A 216 -19.91 9.31 9.76
N CYS A 217 -19.86 8.14 9.13
CA CYS A 217 -19.43 8.03 7.74
C CYS A 217 -20.49 7.30 6.90
N PRO A 218 -21.06 7.92 5.85
CA PRO A 218 -22.02 7.25 4.96
C PRO A 218 -21.32 6.31 3.96
N SER A 219 -22.08 5.44 3.28
CA SER A 219 -21.60 4.72 2.10
C SER A 219 -21.13 5.71 1.03
N GLY A 220 -20.17 5.29 0.20
CA GLY A 220 -19.62 6.12 -0.87
C GLY A 220 -18.10 6.14 -0.93
N ARG A 221 -17.58 7.12 -1.67
CA ARG A 221 -16.15 7.27 -1.92
C ARG A 221 -15.37 7.54 -0.63
N VAL A 222 -14.29 6.80 -0.42
CA VAL A 222 -13.37 7.04 0.70
C VAL A 222 -12.45 8.20 0.32
N PHE A 223 -12.53 9.31 1.05
CA PHE A 223 -11.79 10.56 0.77
C PHE A 223 -11.98 11.07 -0.67
N GLY A 224 -13.16 10.86 -1.26
CA GLY A 224 -13.45 11.28 -2.64
C GLY A 224 -12.87 10.37 -3.73
N SER A 225 -12.15 9.30 -3.37
CA SER A 225 -11.53 8.37 -4.33
C SER A 225 -12.54 7.69 -5.24
N ARG A 226 -12.23 7.67 -6.54
CA ARG A 226 -12.96 6.89 -7.56
C ARG A 226 -12.55 5.42 -7.59
N GLN A 227 -11.41 5.10 -6.96
CA GLN A 227 -10.81 3.78 -6.95
C GLN A 227 -11.17 2.98 -5.68
N TYR A 228 -11.69 3.65 -4.65
CA TYR A 228 -11.94 3.05 -3.34
C TYR A 228 -13.25 3.55 -2.73
N VAL A 229 -14.25 2.67 -2.67
CA VAL A 229 -15.58 2.96 -2.11
C VAL A 229 -15.86 2.09 -0.90
N ARG A 230 -16.69 2.61 0.01
CA ARG A 230 -17.13 1.98 1.24
C ARG A 230 -18.64 1.74 1.20
N LEU A 231 -19.08 0.57 1.68
CA LEU A 231 -20.48 0.12 1.66
C LEU A 231 -20.84 -0.54 3.00
N PHE A 232 -22.09 -0.40 3.46
CA PHE A 232 -22.53 -0.87 4.78
C PHE A 232 -23.57 -1.99 4.77
N SER A 233 -23.99 -2.47 3.59
CA SER A 233 -24.89 -3.62 3.52
C SER A 233 -24.53 -4.56 2.38
N ILE A 234 -24.88 -5.84 2.55
CA ILE A 234 -24.69 -6.86 1.52
C ILE A 234 -25.52 -6.56 0.27
N SER A 235 -26.73 -6.02 0.43
CA SER A 235 -27.58 -5.64 -0.71
C SER A 235 -26.95 -4.52 -1.53
N GLU A 236 -26.41 -3.49 -0.86
CA GLU A 236 -25.71 -2.39 -1.53
C GLU A 236 -24.42 -2.87 -2.19
N LEU A 237 -23.65 -3.73 -1.51
CA LEU A 237 -22.47 -4.39 -2.08
C LEU A 237 -22.82 -5.15 -3.36
N SER A 238 -23.91 -5.90 -3.36
CA SER A 238 -24.33 -6.70 -4.52
C SER A 238 -24.62 -5.81 -5.73
N LEU A 239 -25.39 -4.73 -5.54
CA LEU A 239 -25.69 -3.76 -6.60
C LEU A 239 -24.44 -3.05 -7.12
N ALA A 240 -23.56 -2.62 -6.21
CA ALA A 240 -22.30 -1.98 -6.58
C ALA A 240 -21.41 -2.94 -7.38
N LEU A 241 -21.31 -4.21 -6.98
CA LEU A 241 -20.54 -5.22 -7.68
C LEU A 241 -21.07 -5.49 -9.09
N GLU A 242 -22.39 -5.48 -9.30
CA GLU A 242 -22.97 -5.57 -10.65
C GLU A 242 -22.53 -4.39 -11.52
N THR A 243 -22.58 -3.16 -11.00
CA THR A 243 -22.11 -1.97 -11.73
C THR A 243 -20.62 -2.07 -12.06
N VAL A 244 -19.78 -2.46 -11.09
CA VAL A 244 -18.33 -2.62 -11.26
C VAL A 244 -18.01 -3.70 -12.30
N LYS A 245 -18.66 -4.87 -12.24
CA LYS A 245 -18.47 -5.95 -13.22
C LYS A 245 -18.85 -5.50 -14.63
N ASN A 246 -19.97 -4.79 -14.77
CA ASN A 246 -20.42 -4.26 -16.05
C ASN A 246 -19.44 -3.22 -16.61
N HIS A 247 -18.90 -2.35 -15.74
CA HIS A 247 -17.91 -1.36 -16.13
C HIS A 247 -16.66 -2.01 -16.73
N PHE A 248 -16.02 -2.94 -16.01
CA PHE A 248 -14.81 -3.62 -16.49
C PHE A 248 -15.06 -4.50 -17.72
N SER A 249 -16.23 -5.15 -17.80
CA SER A 249 -16.61 -5.91 -18.99
C SER A 249 -16.78 -5.02 -20.23
N ALA A 250 -17.29 -3.79 -20.07
CA ALA A 250 -17.52 -2.85 -21.17
C ALA A 250 -16.24 -2.14 -21.63
N THR A 251 -15.30 -1.88 -20.72
CA THR A 251 -14.03 -1.19 -21.03
C THR A 251 -12.93 -2.13 -21.49
N GLY A 252 -13.11 -3.44 -21.33
CA GLY A 252 -12.07 -4.43 -21.64
C GLY A 252 -10.84 -4.31 -20.73
N ALA A 253 -11.01 -3.61 -19.61
CA ALA A 253 -10.02 -3.51 -18.55
C ALA A 253 -10.09 -4.77 -17.67
#